data_AF-A0A835F685-F1
#
_entry.id   AF-A0A835F685-F1
#
_cell.length_a   1.000
_cell.length_b   1.000
_cell.length_c   1.000
_cell.angle_alpha   90.00
_cell.angle_beta   90.00
_cell.angle_gamma   90.00
#
_symmetry.space_group_name_H-M   'P 1'
#
loop_
_entity.id
_entity.type
_entity.pdbx_description
1 polymer ?
#
loop_
_entity_poly.entity_id
_entity_poly.type
_entity_poly.pdbx_seq_one_letter_code
_entity_poly.pdbx_strand_id
1 'polypeptide(L)'
;MVGAQELAPTATELSLADWWIRVRKRISKESRKMFDTFIALVTWSIWLERNNRTFNRQARSTLQLQRHIQEQASEWTRARFTAMAPFATHNQQAGIQVQRQDGQQRHQQQQQGAQVNIGGEIVYL
;
A
#
# COMPACT_ATOMS: atom_id res chain seq x y z
N MET A 1 5.54 -20.22 16.62
CA MET A 1 5.05 -19.09 15.80
C MET A 1 3.96 -18.42 16.60
N VAL A 2 4.10 -17.14 16.96
CA VAL A 2 3.06 -16.40 17.73
C VAL A 2 1.94 -16.02 16.76
N GLY A 3 0.70 -16.41 17.07
CA GLY A 3 -0.46 -16.08 16.23
C GLY A 3 -0.86 -14.61 16.36
N ALA A 4 -1.39 -13.99 15.30
CA ALA A 4 -1.80 -12.59 15.30
C ALA A 4 -2.84 -12.26 16.40
N GLN A 5 -3.73 -13.20 16.74
CA GLN A 5 -4.65 -13.09 17.88
C GLN A 5 -3.94 -12.89 19.23
N GLU A 6 -2.74 -13.42 19.42
CA GLU A 6 -2.00 -13.29 20.69
C GLU A 6 -1.40 -11.88 20.89
N LEU A 7 -1.29 -11.13 19.79
CA LEU A 7 -0.81 -9.75 19.75
C LEU A 7 -1.97 -8.75 19.78
N ALA A 8 -3.22 -9.21 19.68
CA ALA A 8 -4.38 -8.33 19.78
C ALA A 8 -4.49 -7.73 21.19
N PRO A 9 -5.13 -6.55 21.32
CA PRO A 9 -5.51 -6.02 22.62
C PRO A 9 -6.40 -7.02 23.35
N THR A 10 -6.08 -7.26 24.63
CA THR A 10 -6.85 -8.14 25.51
C THR A 10 -7.58 -7.31 26.55
N ALA A 11 -8.74 -7.77 27.01
CA ALA A 11 -9.57 -7.05 27.99
C ALA A 11 -8.87 -6.76 29.33
N THR A 12 -7.71 -7.39 29.58
CA THR A 12 -6.86 -7.19 30.76
C THR A 12 -5.93 -5.97 30.66
N GLU A 13 -5.86 -5.30 29.51
CA GLU A 13 -4.96 -4.16 29.32
C GLU A 13 -5.63 -2.85 29.69
N LEU A 14 -4.97 -2.10 30.59
CA LEU A 14 -5.49 -0.86 31.16
C LEU A 14 -5.41 0.32 30.17
N SER A 15 -4.51 0.26 29.19
CA SER A 15 -4.34 1.31 28.19
C SER A 15 -3.73 0.82 26.88
N LEU A 16 -3.89 1.62 25.81
CA LEU A 16 -3.22 1.42 24.52
C LEU A 16 -1.68 1.36 24.67
N ALA A 17 -1.12 2.13 25.61
CA ALA A 17 0.31 2.17 25.86
C ALA A 17 0.82 0.86 26.47
N ASP A 18 0.07 0.29 27.42
CA ASP A 18 0.41 -1.00 28.05
C ASP A 18 0.40 -2.13 27.02
N TRP A 19 -0.62 -2.15 26.17
CA TRP A 19 -0.71 -3.08 25.05
C TRP A 19 0.46 -2.93 24.06
N TRP A 20 0.74 -1.70 23.63
CA TRP A 20 1.81 -1.42 22.69
C TRP A 20 3.16 -1.90 23.25
N ILE A 21 3.50 -1.58 24.50
CA ILE A 21 4.75 -2.01 25.12
C ILE A 21 4.84 -3.54 25.19
N ARG A 22 3.75 -4.24 25.55
CA ARG A 22 3.72 -5.71 25.59
C ARG A 22 3.98 -6.32 24.22
N VAL A 23 3.25 -5.87 23.19
CA VAL A 23 3.39 -6.40 21.82
C VAL A 23 4.76 -6.10 21.26
N ARG A 24 5.27 -4.88 21.47
CA ARG A 24 6.59 -4.45 21.02
C ARG A 24 7.73 -5.33 21.55
N LYS A 25 7.62 -5.84 22.79
CA LYS A 25 8.61 -6.78 23.36
C LYS A 25 8.67 -8.11 22.59
N ARG A 26 7.56 -8.55 21.99
CA ARG A 26 7.43 -9.80 21.23
C ARG A 26 7.84 -9.66 19.76
N ILE A 27 7.95 -8.42 19.26
CA ILE A 27 8.38 -8.13 17.88
C ILE A 27 9.91 -8.05 17.82
N SER A 28 10.48 -8.59 16.74
CA SER A 28 11.92 -8.55 16.45
C SER A 28 12.42 -7.10 16.39
N LYS A 29 13.68 -6.84 16.78
CA LYS A 29 14.24 -5.48 16.81
C LYS A 29 14.14 -4.78 15.44
N GLU A 30 14.33 -5.53 14.36
CA GLU A 30 14.26 -5.04 12.98
C GLU A 30 12.85 -4.56 12.60
N SER A 31 11.80 -5.26 13.04
CA SER A 31 10.41 -4.94 12.70
C SER A 31 9.76 -3.92 13.65
N ARG A 32 10.37 -3.61 14.80
CA ARG A 32 9.82 -2.65 15.78
C ARG A 32 9.62 -1.25 15.19
N LYS A 33 10.56 -0.75 14.38
CA LYS A 33 10.44 0.59 13.79
C LYS A 33 9.20 0.71 12.91
N MET A 34 8.99 -0.26 12.03
CA MET A 34 7.77 -0.36 11.21
C MET A 34 6.52 -0.39 12.08
N PHE A 35 6.49 -1.29 13.06
CA PHE A 35 5.34 -1.49 13.94
C PHE A 35 5.01 -0.21 14.74
N ASP A 36 6.01 0.38 15.41
CA ASP A 36 5.86 1.60 16.20
C ASP A 36 5.32 2.75 15.33
N THR A 37 5.83 2.88 14.10
CA THR A 37 5.39 3.90 13.14
C THR A 37 3.94 3.65 12.69
N PHE A 38 3.54 2.39 12.51
CA PHE A 38 2.18 2.03 12.11
C PHE A 38 1.18 2.32 13.23
N ILE A 39 1.50 1.94 14.47
CA ILE A 39 0.66 2.25 15.63
C ILE A 39 0.55 3.76 15.84
N ALA A 40 1.63 4.51 15.65
CA ALA A 40 1.59 5.98 15.68
C ALA A 40 0.64 6.55 14.61
N LEU A 41 0.71 6.07 13.35
CA LEU A 41 -0.17 6.49 12.26
C LEU A 41 -1.65 6.21 12.57
N VAL A 42 -1.97 5.02 13.08
CA VAL A 42 -3.34 4.64 13.46
C VAL A 42 -3.84 5.53 14.60
N THR A 43 -3.04 5.71 15.64
CA THR A 43 -3.39 6.55 16.81
C THR A 43 -3.62 8.00 16.39
N TRP A 44 -2.74 8.53 15.53
CA TRP A 44 -2.87 9.87 14.97
C TRP A 44 -4.13 10.04 14.12
N SER A 45 -4.44 9.05 13.27
CA SER A 45 -5.64 9.08 12.41
C SER A 45 -6.93 9.08 13.23
N ILE A 46 -6.98 8.30 14.31
CA ILE A 46 -8.11 8.30 15.25
C ILE A 46 -8.24 9.65 15.96
N TRP A 47 -7.12 10.23 16.41
CA TRP A 47 -7.12 11.54 17.03
C TRP A 47 -7.65 12.62 16.08
N LEU A 48 -7.16 12.65 14.84
CA LEU A 48 -7.59 13.60 13.82
C LEU A 48 -9.09 13.44 13.48
N GLU A 49 -9.57 12.21 13.39
CA GLU A 49 -10.99 11.92 13.19
C GLU A 49 -11.86 12.44 14.35
N ARG A 50 -11.44 12.23 15.60
CA ARG A 50 -12.16 12.77 16.77
C ARG A 50 -12.17 14.30 16.79
N ASN A 51 -11.09 14.93 16.35
CA ASN A 51 -11.05 16.38 16.22
C ASN A 51 -11.96 16.88 15.11
N ASN A 52 -11.96 16.24 13.93
CA ASN A 52 -12.87 16.61 12.84
C ASN A 52 -14.35 16.47 13.22
N ARG A 53 -14.70 15.44 13.99
CA ARG A 53 -16.07 15.28 14.51
C ARG A 53 -16.47 16.42 15.43
N THR A 54 -15.56 16.83 16.31
CA THR A 54 -15.83 17.88 17.31
C THR A 54 -15.87 19.28 16.69
N PHE A 55 -14.90 19.60 15.83
CA PHE A 55 -14.71 20.95 15.31
C PHE A 55 -15.36 21.19 13.95
N ASN A 56 -15.40 20.18 13.08
CA ASN A 56 -15.88 20.30 11.70
C ASN A 56 -17.24 19.61 11.46
N ARG A 57 -17.81 18.92 12.47
CA ARG A 57 -19.03 18.08 12.38
C ARG A 57 -19.00 17.07 11.23
N GLN A 58 -17.80 16.73 10.75
CA GLN A 58 -17.60 15.73 9.72
C GLN A 58 -17.16 14.43 10.39
N ALA A 59 -17.84 13.34 10.04
CA ALA A 59 -17.51 12.02 10.53
C ALA A 59 -17.19 11.11 9.35
N ARG A 60 -16.02 10.48 9.38
CA ARG A 60 -15.69 9.36 8.51
C ARG A 60 -16.14 8.06 9.16
N SER A 61 -16.65 7.16 8.33
CA SER A 61 -16.88 5.76 8.73
C SER A 61 -15.55 5.07 9.04
N THR A 62 -15.61 3.98 9.79
CA THR A 62 -14.43 3.12 10.10
C THR A 62 -13.74 2.65 8.82
N LEU A 63 -14.49 2.30 7.78
CA LEU A 63 -13.97 1.88 6.48
C LEU A 63 -13.26 3.02 5.73
N GLN A 64 -13.76 4.25 5.83
CA GLN A 64 -13.09 5.42 5.26
C GLN A 64 -11.81 5.75 6.01
N LEU A 65 -11.79 5.62 7.34
CA LEU A 65 -10.58 5.79 8.13
C LEU A 65 -9.52 4.74 7.80
N GLN A 66 -9.93 3.47 7.65
CA GLN A 66 -9.04 2.39 7.24
C GLN A 66 -8.42 2.67 5.86
N ARG A 67 -9.23 3.05 4.86
CA ARG A 67 -8.72 3.42 3.53
C ARG A 67 -7.73 4.58 3.61
N HIS A 68 -8.04 5.60 4.39
CA HIS A 68 -7.15 6.72 4.59
C HIS A 68 -5.78 6.31 5.18
N ILE A 69 -5.77 5.39 6.16
CA ILE A 69 -4.54 4.86 6.73
C ILE A 69 -3.72 4.07 5.68
N GLN A 70 -4.39 3.27 4.85
CA GLN A 70 -3.74 2.52 3.77
C GLN A 70 -3.14 3.45 2.70
N GLU A 71 -3.86 4.52 2.34
CA GLU A 71 -3.38 5.56 1.42
C GLU A 71 -2.13 6.24 1.99
N GLN A 72 -2.13 6.63 3.27
CA GLN A 72 -0.95 7.22 3.93
C GLN A 72 0.25 6.26 3.91
N ALA A 73 0.04 4.97 4.20
CA ALA A 73 1.09 3.95 4.12
C ALA A 73 1.63 3.79 2.69
N SER A 74 0.76 3.90 1.68
CA SER A 74 1.16 3.85 0.26
C SER A 74 1.99 5.06 -0.15
N GLU A 75 1.62 6.27 0.29
CA GLU A 75 2.38 7.50 0.02
C GLU A 75 3.77 7.45 0.68
N TRP A 76 3.86 6.94 1.91
CA TRP A 76 5.15 6.78 2.58
C TRP A 76 6.04 5.74 1.88
N THR A 77 5.44 4.68 1.33
CA THR A 77 6.16 3.70 0.52
C THR A 77 6.69 4.34 -0.77
N ARG A 78 5.91 5.20 -1.43
CA ARG A 78 6.34 5.99 -2.61
C ARG A 78 7.48 6.94 -2.24
N ALA A 79 7.47 7.49 -1.03
CA ALA A 79 8.56 8.29 -0.47
C ALA A 79 9.77 7.47 0.02
N ARG A 80 9.87 6.19 -0.37
CA ARG A 80 10.95 5.24 -0.04
C ARG A 80 11.03 4.82 1.43
N PHE A 81 9.98 5.05 2.23
CA PHE A 81 9.84 4.39 3.53
C PHE A 81 9.34 2.95 3.33
N THR A 82 10.22 2.08 2.85
CA THR A 82 9.92 0.68 2.48
C THR A 82 9.39 -0.17 3.62
N ALA A 83 9.63 0.24 4.87
CA ALA A 83 9.08 -0.36 6.07
C ALA A 83 7.54 -0.42 6.07
N MET A 84 6.85 0.45 5.32
CA MET A 84 5.38 0.45 5.22
C MET A 84 4.82 -0.33 4.04
N ALA A 85 5.67 -0.89 3.18
CA ALA A 85 5.24 -1.64 2.01
C ALA A 85 4.24 -2.77 2.31
N PRO A 86 4.34 -3.52 3.44
CA PRO A 86 3.34 -4.54 3.78
C PRO A 86 1.93 -3.98 4.08
N PHE A 87 1.82 -2.70 4.43
CA PHE A 87 0.57 -2.03 4.80
C PHE A 87 0.03 -1.11 3.69
N ALA A 88 0.85 -0.83 2.68
CA ALA A 88 0.43 -0.11 1.49
C ALA A 88 -0.54 -0.98 0.67
N THR A 89 -1.53 -0.34 0.05
CA THR A 89 -2.46 -1.00 -0.87
C THR A 89 -1.68 -1.81 -1.91
N HIS A 90 -2.01 -3.11 -2.07
CA HIS A 90 -1.42 -4.00 -3.06
C HIS A 90 -1.78 -3.52 -4.47
N ASN A 91 -1.05 -2.52 -4.99
CA ASN A 91 -1.20 -2.03 -6.34
C ASN A 91 0.16 -1.93 -7.06
N GLN A 92 1.12 -2.76 -6.65
CA GLN A 92 2.44 -2.87 -7.32
C GLN A 92 2.37 -3.60 -8.67
N GLN A 93 1.27 -4.29 -9.01
CA GLN A 93 1.19 -5.10 -10.23
C GLN A 93 0.58 -4.35 -11.44
N ALA A 94 -0.26 -3.34 -11.23
CA ALA A 94 -0.92 -2.64 -12.33
C ALA A 94 0.07 -1.81 -13.18
N GLY A 95 1.00 -1.08 -12.55
CA GLY A 95 1.96 -0.24 -13.28
C GLY A 95 3.02 -1.04 -14.05
N ILE A 96 3.45 -2.18 -13.51
CA ILE A 96 4.48 -3.02 -14.15
C ILE A 96 3.88 -3.87 -15.28
N GLN A 97 2.59 -4.27 -15.19
CA GLN A 97 1.92 -5.00 -16.27
C GLN A 97 1.56 -4.11 -17.46
N VAL A 98 1.07 -2.89 -17.24
CA VAL A 98 0.77 -1.94 -18.33
C VAL A 98 2.03 -1.66 -19.16
N GLN A 99 3.17 -1.47 -18.51
CA GLN A 99 4.43 -1.18 -19.20
C GLN A 99 5.04 -2.40 -19.93
N ARG A 100 4.77 -3.62 -19.43
CA ARG A 100 5.15 -4.87 -20.14
C ARG A 100 4.26 -5.13 -21.36
N GLN A 101 2.98 -4.81 -21.27
CA GLN A 101 2.04 -4.94 -22.40
C GLN A 101 2.31 -3.90 -23.48
N ASP A 102 2.59 -2.65 -23.12
CA ASP A 102 2.97 -1.59 -24.07
C ASP A 102 4.27 -1.91 -24.82
N GLY A 103 5.26 -2.51 -24.12
CA GLY A 103 6.50 -2.98 -24.73
C GLY A 103 6.28 -4.14 -25.71
N GLN A 104 5.42 -5.10 -25.37
CA GLN A 104 5.10 -6.24 -26.22
C GLN A 104 4.30 -5.84 -27.47
N GLN A 105 3.34 -4.92 -27.34
CA GLN A 105 2.56 -4.41 -28.47
C GLN A 105 3.43 -3.64 -29.47
N ARG A 106 4.39 -2.82 -28.99
CA ARG A 106 5.36 -2.13 -29.85
C ARG A 106 6.24 -3.10 -30.64
N HIS A 107 6.67 -4.20 -30.02
CA HIS A 107 7.45 -5.24 -30.70
C HIS A 107 6.64 -6.05 -31.71
N GLN A 108 5.35 -6.32 -31.44
CA GLN A 108 4.46 -6.95 -32.44
C GLN A 108 4.17 -6.04 -33.64
N GLN A 109 3.95 -4.74 -33.41
CA GLN A 109 3.71 -3.78 -34.49
C GLN A 109 4.94 -3.60 -35.41
N GLN A 110 6.16 -3.63 -34.85
CA GLN A 110 7.39 -3.59 -35.66
C GLN A 110 7.57 -4.83 -36.55
N GLN A 111 7.20 -6.02 -36.07
CA GLN A 111 7.30 -7.25 -36.87
C GLN A 111 6.27 -7.31 -38.00
N GLN A 112 5.05 -6.81 -37.77
CA GLN A 112 4.02 -6.74 -38.81
C GLN A 112 4.33 -5.67 -39.86
N GLY A 113 4.86 -4.50 -39.46
CA GLY A 113 5.30 -3.46 -40.40
C GLY A 113 6.46 -3.88 -41.31
N ALA A 114 7.33 -4.78 -40.83
CA ALA A 114 8.40 -5.36 -41.64
C ALA A 114 7.90 -6.37 -42.68
N GLN A 115 6.82 -7.11 -42.38
CA GLN A 115 6.26 -8.11 -43.30
C GLN A 115 5.41 -7.48 -44.42
N VAL A 116 4.70 -6.39 -44.13
CA VAL A 116 3.87 -5.70 -45.13
C VAL A 116 4.72 -5.04 -46.23
N ASN A 117 5.99 -4.72 -45.96
CA ASN A 117 6.87 -4.04 -46.91
C ASN A 117 7.60 -4.98 -47.90
N ILE A 118 7.50 -6.31 -47.73
CA ILE A 118 8.16 -7.30 -48.61
C ILE A 118 7.24 -7.75 -49.76
N GLY A 119 5.96 -7.37 -49.74
CA GLY A 119 4.95 -7.72 -50.76
C GLY A 119 4.55 -6.58 -51.70
N GLY A 120 5.33 -5.48 -51.78
CA GLY A 120 5.10 -4.40 -52.73
C GLY A 120 5.36 -4.87 -54.16
N GLU A 121 4.29 -5.24 -54.86
CA GLU A 121 4.29 -5.59 -56.29
C GLU A 121 4.95 -4.49 -57.14
N ILE A 122 5.94 -4.86 -57.97
CA ILE A 122 6.22 -4.16 -59.22
C ILE A 122 5.45 -4.90 -60.30
N VAL A 123 4.26 -4.40 -60.63
CA VAL A 123 3.58 -4.73 -61.89
C VAL A 123 4.17 -3.82 -62.98
N TYR A 124 4.93 -4.40 -63.92
CA TYR A 124 5.35 -3.71 -65.13
C TYR A 124 4.18 -3.67 -66.12
N LEU A 125 3.74 -2.46 -66.46
CA LEU A 125 3.16 -2.10 -67.76
C LEU A 125 3.87 -0.86 -68.29
#